data_AF-A0A5Q0UKU3-F1
#
_entry.id   AF-A0A5Q0UKU3-F1
#
_cell.length_a   1.000
_cell.length_b   1.000
_cell.length_c   1.000
_cell.angle_alpha   90.00
_cell.angle_beta   90.00
_cell.angle_gamma   90.00
#
_symmetry.space_group_name_H-M   'P 1'
#
loop_
_entity.id
_entity.type
_entity.pdbx_description
1 polymer ?
#
loop_
_entity_poly.entity_id
_entity_poly.type
_entity_poly.pdbx_seq_one_letter_code
_entity_poly.pdbx_strand_id
1 'polypeptide(L)' 'MIGSIAQIGIPGGVEMLVVLLIAVLLFGANKIPKLARAAGQSIGEFQKGREELEDELKGDGSDEDVETPD' A
#
# COMPACT_ATOMS: atom_id res chain seq x y z
N MET A 1 -14.76 14.79 -35.98
CA MET A 1 -13.64 13.83 -35.88
C MET A 1 -12.68 14.37 -34.84
N ILE A 2 -12.90 14.02 -33.57
CA ILE A 2 -12.25 14.63 -32.40
C ILE A 2 -11.10 13.70 -31.97
N GLY A 3 -9.86 14.20 -32.06
CA GLY A 3 -8.73 13.81 -31.20
C GLY A 3 -8.21 12.37 -31.30
N SER A 4 -7.48 12.04 -32.36
CA SER A 4 -7.04 10.66 -32.67
C SER A 4 -5.58 10.32 -32.33
N ILE A 5 -4.84 11.04 -31.46
CA ILE A 5 -3.38 10.80 -31.31
C ILE A 5 -2.75 10.98 -29.91
N ALA A 6 -3.51 10.98 -28.81
CA ALA A 6 -2.92 10.80 -27.47
C ALA A 6 -2.67 9.32 -27.11
N GLN A 7 -2.80 8.43 -28.10
CA GLN A 7 -2.38 7.03 -28.07
C GLN A 7 -0.86 6.94 -27.87
N ILE A 8 -0.42 6.69 -26.64
CA ILE A 8 0.44 5.56 -26.25
C ILE A 8 0.45 5.59 -24.72
N GLY A 9 -0.39 4.75 -24.10
CA GLY A 9 -0.16 4.28 -22.74
C GLY A 9 -1.18 4.67 -21.67
N ILE A 10 -1.86 5.81 -21.77
CA ILE A 10 -2.83 6.21 -20.73
C ILE A 10 -4.19 6.48 -21.37
N PRO A 11 -5.19 5.60 -21.17
CA PRO A 11 -6.56 5.91 -21.56
C PRO A 11 -7.00 7.22 -20.89
N GLY A 12 -7.64 8.10 -21.68
CA GLY A 12 -8.07 9.41 -21.20
C GLY A 12 -9.03 9.30 -20.01
N GLY A 13 -9.25 10.40 -19.30
CA GLY A 13 -10.07 10.41 -18.07
C GLY A 13 -11.47 9.80 -18.24
N VAL A 14 -12.08 9.93 -19.42
CA VAL A 14 -13.38 9.32 -19.74
C VAL A 14 -13.28 7.80 -19.87
N GLU A 15 -12.26 7.27 -20.55
CA GLU A 15 -12.05 5.84 -20.73
C GLU A 15 -11.78 5.16 -19.38
N MET A 16 -10.99 5.79 -18.51
CA MET A 16 -10.77 5.33 -17.13
C MET A 16 -12.07 5.28 -16.32
N LEU A 17 -12.97 6.26 -16.51
CA LEU A 17 -14.27 6.29 -15.84
C LEU A 17 -15.18 5.15 -16.32
N VAL A 18 -15.16 4.83 -17.61
CA VAL A 18 -15.89 3.67 -18.17
C VAL A 18 -15.33 2.36 -17.63
N VAL A 19 -14.01 2.19 -17.57
CA VAL A 19 -13.39 0.99 -16.99
C VAL A 19 -13.74 0.86 -15.51
N LEU A 20 -13.70 1.96 -14.76
CA LEU A 20 -14.10 1.99 -13.35
C LEU A 20 -15.58 1.60 -13.18
N LEU A 21 -16.46 2.11 -14.05
CA LEU A 21 -17.88 1.76 -14.04
C LEU A 21 -18.09 0.27 -14.28
N ILE A 22 -17.42 -0.32 -15.27
CA ILE A 22 -17.48 -1.76 -15.55
C ILE A 22 -16.95 -2.55 -14.35
N ALA A 23 -15.82 -2.16 -13.77
CA ALA A 23 -15.27 -2.80 -12.58
C ALA A 23 -16.26 -2.74 -11.40
N VAL A 24 -16.92 -1.60 -11.19
CA VAL A 24 -17.97 -1.44 -10.17
C VAL A 24 -19.19 -2.30 -10.46
N LEU A 25 -19.59 -2.51 -11.71
CA LEU A 25 -20.70 -3.41 -12.05
C LEU A 25 -20.35 -4.88 -11.80
N LEU A 26 -19.12 -5.30 -12.10
CA LEU A 26 -18.66 -6.68 -11.90
C LEU A 26 -18.42 -7.02 -10.43
N PHE A 27 -17.72 -6.14 -9.71
CA PHE A 27 -17.34 -6.38 -8.31
C PHE A 27 -18.37 -5.81 -7.33
N GLY A 28 -19.13 -4.80 -7.71
CA GLY A 28 -20.02 -4.04 -6.84
C GLY A 28 -19.34 -2.83 -6.20
N ALA A 29 -20.05 -1.70 -6.09
CA ALA A 29 -19.54 -0.45 -5.52
C ALA A 29 -19.01 -0.59 -4.08
N ASN A 30 -19.52 -1.57 -3.33
CA ASN A 30 -19.12 -1.82 -1.94
C ASN A 30 -17.89 -2.73 -1.80
N LYS A 31 -17.52 -3.51 -2.82
CA LYS A 31 -16.42 -4.48 -2.69
C LYS A 31 -15.05 -3.83 -2.83
N ILE A 32 -14.88 -2.90 -3.78
CA ILE A 32 -13.60 -2.21 -3.98
C ILE A 32 -13.16 -1.46 -2.70
N PRO A 33 -14.02 -0.63 -2.06
CA PRO A 33 -13.64 0.05 -0.82
C PRO A 33 -13.41 -0.91 0.35
N LYS A 34 -14.18 -2.01 0.43
CA LYS A 34 -14.03 -3.01 1.49
C LYS A 34 -12.70 -3.75 1.38
N LEU A 35 -12.30 -4.13 0.16
CA LEU A 35 -10.99 -4.75 -0.10
C LEU A 35 -9.85 -3.77 0.20
N ALA A 36 -9.97 -2.51 -0.23
CA ALA A 36 -8.96 -1.49 0.06
C ALA A 36 -8.80 -1.26 1.58
N ARG A 37 -9.90 -1.21 2.33
CA ARG A 37 -9.85 -1.08 3.80
C ARG A 37 -9.19 -2.28 4.47
N ALA A 38 -9.58 -3.50 4.10
CA ALA A 38 -8.99 -4.72 4.68
C ALA A 38 -7.50 -4.87 4.34
N ALA A 39 -7.11 -4.57 3.09
CA ALA A 39 -5.72 -4.56 2.67
C ALA A 39 -4.93 -3.47 3.42
N GLY A 40 -5.50 -2.27 3.57
CA GLY A 40 -4.87 -1.17 4.31
C GLY A 40 -4.68 -1.49 5.79
N GLN A 41 -5.64 -2.14 6.44
CA GLN A 41 -5.50 -2.61 7.82
C GLN A 41 -4.36 -3.63 7.95
N SER A 42 -4.32 -4.63 7.05
CA SER A 42 -3.28 -5.66 7.05
C SER A 42 -1.88 -5.05 6.85
N ILE A 43 -1.74 -4.13 5.90
CA ILE A 43 -0.49 -3.40 5.64
C ILE A 43 -0.11 -2.51 6.84
N GLY A 44 -1.08 -1.91 7.52
CA GLY A 44 -0.85 -1.10 8.72
C GLY A 44 -0.35 -1.91 9.91
N GLU A 45 -0.98 -3.05 10.20
CA GLU A 45 -0.53 -3.96 11.27
C GLU A 45 0.84 -4.56 10.95
N PHE A 46 1.10 -4.87 9.68
CA PHE A 46 2.41 -5.37 9.25
C PHE A 46 3.53 -4.35 9.46
N GLN A 47 3.29 -3.07 9.18
CA GLN A 47 4.28 -2.01 9.42
C GLN A 47 4.55 -1.83 10.92
N LYS A 48 3.51 -1.83 11.75
CA LYS A 48 3.67 -1.75 13.21
C LYS A 48 4.49 -2.91 13.77
N GLY A 49 4.17 -4.14 13.37
CA GLY A 49 4.95 -5.30 13.81
C GLY A 49 6.40 -5.24 13.34
N ARG A 50 6.68 -4.66 12.17
CA ARG A 50 8.07 -4.43 11.72
C ARG A 50 8.81 -3.39 12.56
N GLU A 51 8.14 -2.31 12.94
CA GLU A 51 8.71 -1.26 13.79
C GLU A 51 9.02 -1.81 15.19
N GLU A 52 8.10 -2.57 15.79
CA GLU A 52 8.31 -3.27 17.07
C GLU A 52 9.50 -4.24 16.99
N LEU A 53 9.62 -5.01 15.91
CA LEU A 53 10.76 -5.91 15.68
C LEU A 53 12.09 -5.15 15.53
N GLU A 54 12.09 -4.01 14.83
CA GLU A 54 13.29 -3.18 14.67
C GLU A 54 13.73 -2.54 16.01
N ASP A 55 12.77 -2.14 16.83
CA ASP A 55 13.00 -1.59 18.17
C ASP A 55 13.51 -2.68 19.14
N GLU A 56 12.96 -3.90 19.09
CA GLU A 56 13.49 -5.05 19.85
C GLU A 56 14.92 -5.39 19.43
N LEU A 57 15.21 -5.42 18.12
CA LEU A 57 16.55 -5.71 17.60
C LEU A 57 17.58 -4.60 17.92
N LYS A 58 17.15 -3.35 18.07
CA LYS A 58 18.01 -2.25 18.52
C LYS A 58 18.22 -2.22 20.03
N GLY A 59 17.19 -2.58 20.80
CA GLY A 59 17.23 -2.58 22.26
C GLY A 59 18.10 -3.68 22.88
N ASP A 60 18.34 -4.78 22.15
CA ASP A 60 19.19 -5.89 22.61
C ASP A 60 20.70 -5.70 22.30
N GLY A 61 21.07 -4.66 21.54
CA GLY A 61 22.44 -4.47 21.03
C GLY A 61 23.23 -3.29 21.59
N SER A 62 22.71 -2.55 22.58
CA SER A 62 23.35 -1.32 23.08
C SER A 62 23.75 -1.29 24.55
N ASP A 63 23.51 -2.36 25.31
CA ASP A 63 23.92 -2.48 26.72
C ASP A 63 24.93 -3.63 26.93
N GLU A 64 25.86 -3.82 25.98
CA GLU A 64 27.15 -4.41 26.34
C GLU A 64 28.05 -3.27 26.83
N ASP A 65 27.90 -2.94 28.11
CA ASP A 65 28.95 -2.32 28.91
C ASP A 65 30.23 -3.16 28.73
N VAL A 66 31.07 -2.77 27.77
CA VAL A 66 32.47 -3.19 27.73
C VAL A 66 33.16 -2.48 28.88
N GLU A 67 32.97 -2.99 30.09
CA GLU A 67 33.87 -2.76 31.21
C GLU A 67 35.21 -3.39 30.81
N THR A 68 36.11 -2.59 30.24
CA THR A 68 37.53 -2.92 30.19
C THR A 68 38.04 -2.96 31.63
N PRO A 69 38.47 -4.12 32.16
CA PRO A 69 39.19 -4.18 33.43
C PRO A 69 40.59 -3.58 33.21
N ASP A 70 41.01 -2.69 34.12
CA ASP A 70 42.33 -2.02 34.21
C ASP A 70 43.54 -2.97 34.02
#